data_AF-A0A7W0PVI9-F1
#
_entry.id   AF-A0A7W0PVI9-F1
#
_cell.length_a   1.000
_cell.length_b   1.000
_cell.length_c   1.000
_cell.angle_alpha   90.00
_cell.angle_beta   90.00
_cell.angle_gamma   90.00
#
_symmetry.space_group_name_H-M   'P 1'
#
loop_
_entity.id
_entity.type
_entity.pdbx_description
1 polymer ?
#
loop_
_entity_poly.entity_id
_entity_poly.type
_entity_poly.pdbx_seq_one_letter_code
_entity_poly.pdbx_strand_id
1 'polypeptide(L)'
;MTTVYVTHDQVEASIERDNGRFAVQLGEHALSLGEETLAARPALEGYVGRKIVVGVRPENLEDAALETDTPEDQRMRGVVVLREPLGSEIVAHFTVAAPPALTEDVRELARDVGQESAVQAAAAEGSNETVMIGRFGPRSRVKNGDVVDVAVEMGSLHFFDLETGLGIYSGQTKLDTQSNNGEGAQG
;
A
#
# COMPACT_ATOMS: atom_id res chain seq x y z
N MET A 1 17.75 -10.84 -8.13
CA MET A 1 17.93 -10.40 -6.73
C MET A 1 16.90 -9.32 -6.49
N THR A 2 15.66 -9.73 -6.19
CA THR A 2 14.55 -8.81 -6.00
C THR A 2 14.74 -8.16 -4.64
N THR A 3 15.00 -6.86 -4.65
CA THR A 3 15.00 -6.06 -3.41
C THR A 3 13.60 -6.14 -2.83
N VAL A 4 13.44 -6.92 -1.77
CA VAL A 4 12.28 -6.85 -0.89
C VAL A 4 12.38 -5.48 -0.21
N TYR A 5 11.72 -4.47 -0.79
CA TYR A 5 11.57 -3.18 -0.13
C TYR A 5 10.60 -3.39 1.02
N VAL A 6 11.13 -3.38 2.25
CA VAL A 6 10.30 -3.35 3.46
C VAL A 6 9.68 -1.95 3.56
N THR A 7 8.49 -1.78 2.97
CA THR A 7 7.57 -0.72 3.36
C THR A 7 6.94 -1.14 4.68
N HIS A 8 6.91 -0.27 5.70
CA HIS A 8 6.47 -0.70 7.04
C HIS A 8 4.96 -0.96 7.10
N ASP A 9 4.15 -0.19 6.37
CA ASP A 9 2.72 -0.45 6.25
C ASP A 9 2.38 -0.92 4.84
N GLN A 10 1.65 -2.03 4.76
CA GLN A 10 1.15 -2.61 3.52
C GLN A 10 -0.33 -2.90 3.65
N VAL A 11 -1.09 -2.52 2.63
CA VAL A 11 -2.55 -2.62 2.61
C VAL A 11 -3.00 -3.05 1.21
N GLU A 12 -4.05 -3.86 1.16
CA GLU A 12 -4.68 -4.21 -0.11
C GLU A 12 -5.48 -3.02 -0.64
N ALA A 13 -5.31 -2.72 -1.92
CA ALA A 13 -6.07 -1.69 -2.60
C ALA A 13 -6.39 -2.13 -4.04
N SER A 14 -7.13 -1.32 -4.77
CA SER A 14 -7.26 -1.46 -6.22
C SER A 14 -6.97 -0.16 -6.95
N ILE A 15 -6.52 -0.24 -8.20
CA ILE A 15 -6.40 0.94 -9.06
C ILE A 15 -7.73 1.13 -9.76
N GLU A 16 -8.35 2.28 -9.58
CA GLU A 16 -9.58 2.67 -10.27
C GLU A 16 -9.31 3.81 -11.25
N ARG A 17 -10.15 3.89 -12.28
CA ARG A 17 -10.12 4.98 -13.25
C ARG A 17 -11.54 5.43 -13.54
N ASP A 18 -11.80 6.71 -13.27
CA ASP A 18 -13.07 7.37 -13.62
C ASP A 18 -12.80 8.69 -14.34
N ASN A 19 -13.47 8.90 -15.48
CA ASN A 19 -13.37 10.11 -16.29
C ASN A 19 -11.91 10.57 -16.58
N GLY A 20 -11.00 9.61 -16.73
CA GLY A 20 -9.58 9.87 -16.99
C GLY A 20 -8.72 10.12 -15.75
N ARG A 21 -9.31 10.28 -14.56
CA ARG A 21 -8.59 10.38 -13.28
C ARG A 21 -8.36 8.98 -12.71
N PHE A 22 -7.19 8.78 -12.12
CA PHE A 22 -6.84 7.53 -11.46
C PHE A 22 -6.91 7.70 -9.95
N ALA A 23 -7.27 6.64 -9.25
CA ALA A 23 -7.26 6.60 -7.80
C ALA A 23 -6.80 5.23 -7.30
N VAL A 24 -6.25 5.24 -6.10
CA VAL A 24 -6.05 4.05 -5.27
C VAL A 24 -7.29 3.93 -4.40
N GLN A 25 -8.10 2.90 -4.66
CA GLN A 25 -9.24 2.57 -3.82
C GLN A 25 -8.79 1.68 -2.67
N LEU A 26 -8.81 2.22 -1.46
CA LEU A 26 -8.43 1.58 -0.19
C LEU A 26 -9.65 1.56 0.72
N GLY A 27 -10.34 0.43 0.76
CA GLY A 27 -11.59 0.33 1.50
C GLY A 27 -12.64 1.31 1.00
N GLU A 28 -13.09 2.23 1.85
CA GLU A 28 -13.99 3.34 1.48
C GLU A 28 -13.27 4.58 0.90
N HIS A 29 -11.94 4.65 1.00
CA HIS A 29 -11.15 5.81 0.59
C HIS A 29 -10.70 5.71 -0.86
N ALA A 30 -10.96 6.76 -1.64
CA ALA A 30 -10.43 6.92 -3.00
C ALA A 30 -9.32 7.97 -2.98
N LEU A 31 -8.05 7.51 -2.96
CA LEU A 31 -6.89 8.40 -2.94
C LEU A 31 -6.46 8.74 -4.37
N SER A 32 -6.59 10.01 -4.76
CA SER A 32 -6.36 10.50 -6.11
C SER A 32 -4.88 10.41 -6.49
N LEU A 33 -4.61 9.79 -7.64
CA LEU A 33 -3.27 9.69 -8.21
C LEU A 33 -3.05 10.88 -9.16
N GLY A 34 -2.22 11.82 -8.73
CA GLY A 34 -1.83 12.96 -9.54
C GLY A 34 -1.02 12.57 -10.79
N GLU A 35 -0.96 13.48 -11.76
CA GLU A 35 -0.23 13.28 -13.02
C GLU A 35 1.24 12.94 -12.78
N GLU A 36 1.88 13.54 -11.79
CA GLU A 36 3.27 13.26 -11.43
C GLU A 36 3.47 11.80 -10.99
N THR A 37 2.56 11.27 -10.16
CA THR A 37 2.60 9.88 -9.71
C THR A 37 2.42 8.91 -10.87
N LEU A 38 1.48 9.19 -11.78
CA LEU A 38 1.24 8.38 -12.97
C LEU A 38 2.42 8.45 -13.95
N ALA A 39 3.02 9.62 -14.14
CA ALA A 39 4.20 9.79 -14.99
C ALA A 39 5.43 9.05 -14.42
N ALA A 40 5.60 9.05 -13.10
CA ALA A 40 6.64 8.27 -12.44
C ALA A 40 6.36 6.75 -12.46
N ARG A 41 5.09 6.35 -12.63
CA ARG A 41 4.63 4.95 -12.50
C ARG A 41 3.64 4.56 -13.62
N PRO A 42 4.03 4.63 -14.91
CA PRO A 42 3.13 4.38 -16.04
C PRO A 42 2.60 2.94 -16.08
N ALA A 43 3.28 1.99 -15.43
CA ALA A 43 2.83 0.60 -15.35
C ALA A 43 1.48 0.45 -14.61
N LEU A 44 1.09 1.41 -13.75
CA LEU A 44 -0.17 1.39 -13.01
C LEU A 44 -1.40 1.39 -13.93
N GLU A 45 -1.30 1.93 -15.14
CA GLU A 45 -2.41 1.89 -16.10
C GLU A 45 -2.84 0.46 -16.44
N GLY A 46 -1.90 -0.49 -16.46
CA GLY A 46 -2.18 -1.92 -16.69
C GLY A 46 -2.84 -2.63 -15.49
N TYR A 47 -3.03 -1.93 -14.37
CA TYR A 47 -3.62 -2.46 -13.15
C TYR A 47 -5.01 -1.90 -12.86
N VAL A 48 -5.59 -1.09 -13.75
CA VAL A 48 -6.97 -0.60 -13.59
C VAL A 48 -7.94 -1.77 -13.42
N GLY A 49 -8.75 -1.72 -12.37
CA GLY A 49 -9.71 -2.76 -11.97
C GLY A 49 -9.07 -3.98 -11.29
N ARG A 50 -7.74 -3.98 -11.05
CA ARG A 50 -7.03 -5.08 -10.39
C ARG A 50 -6.68 -4.70 -8.95
N LYS A 51 -6.64 -5.72 -8.09
CA LYS A 51 -6.10 -5.61 -6.74
C LYS A 51 -4.58 -5.54 -6.77
N ILE A 52 -4.04 -4.71 -5.89
CA ILE A 52 -2.61 -4.49 -5.69
C ILE A 52 -2.31 -4.35 -4.21
N VAL A 53 -1.03 -4.37 -3.85
CA VAL A 53 -0.56 -3.94 -2.53
C VAL A 53 -0.04 -2.52 -2.64
N VAL A 54 -0.48 -1.67 -1.72
CA VAL A 54 0.06 -0.33 -1.53
C VAL A 54 0.93 -0.35 -0.29
N GLY A 55 2.18 0.05 -0.45
CA GLY A 55 3.12 0.26 0.63
C GLY A 55 3.30 1.75 0.90
N VAL A 56 3.24 2.15 2.16
CA VAL A 56 3.56 3.52 2.58
C VAL A 56 4.51 3.45 3.78
N ARG A 57 5.38 4.45 3.90
CA ARG A 57 6.26 4.55 5.06
C ARG A 57 5.61 5.42 6.14
N PRO A 58 5.88 5.17 7.43
CA PRO A 58 5.28 5.93 8.51
C PRO A 58 5.58 7.42 8.46
N GLU A 59 6.79 7.80 8.02
CA GLU A 59 7.18 9.19 7.83
C GLU A 59 6.39 9.94 6.75
N ASN A 60 5.67 9.22 5.89
CA ASN A 60 4.86 9.76 4.79
C ASN A 60 3.36 9.80 5.13
N LEU A 61 3.03 9.60 6.42
CA LEU A 61 1.69 9.61 7.00
C LEU A 61 1.69 10.61 8.17
N GLU A 62 0.94 11.71 8.03
CA GLU A 62 0.93 12.83 8.98
C GLU A 62 -0.52 13.15 9.42
N ASP A 63 -0.69 13.78 10.58
CA ASP A 63 -1.96 14.34 11.03
C ASP A 63 -2.38 15.47 10.08
N ALA A 64 -3.51 15.32 9.37
CA ALA A 64 -3.98 16.32 8.42
C ALA A 64 -4.32 17.68 9.08
N ALA A 65 -4.46 17.72 10.41
CA ALA A 65 -4.59 18.98 11.15
C ALA A 65 -3.27 19.78 11.18
N LEU A 66 -2.12 19.15 10.92
CA LEU A 66 -0.81 19.79 10.78
C LEU A 66 -0.46 20.10 9.32
N GLU A 67 -0.93 19.28 8.38
CA GLU A 67 -0.76 19.44 6.92
C GLU A 67 -2.07 19.89 6.26
N THR A 68 -2.49 21.13 6.54
CA THR A 68 -3.82 21.62 6.14
C THR A 68 -4.00 21.78 4.64
N ASP A 69 -2.89 21.85 3.89
CA ASP A 69 -2.89 22.04 2.43
C ASP A 69 -3.07 20.73 1.65
N THR A 70 -2.98 19.57 2.31
CA THR A 70 -3.23 18.27 1.66
C THR A 70 -4.69 18.18 1.21
N PRO A 71 -5.00 17.91 -0.07
CA PRO A 71 -6.37 17.74 -0.54
C PRO A 71 -7.14 16.61 0.17
N GLU A 72 -8.48 16.71 0.26
CA GLU A 72 -9.31 15.66 0.89
C GLU A 72 -9.17 14.30 0.22
N ASP A 73 -9.00 14.27 -1.11
CA ASP A 73 -8.76 13.06 -1.89
C ASP A 73 -7.33 12.52 -1.77
N GLN A 74 -6.54 13.04 -0.82
CA GLN A 74 -5.23 12.54 -0.43
C GLN A 74 -5.15 12.34 1.09
N ARG A 75 -6.31 12.24 1.75
CA ARG A 75 -6.46 11.95 3.17
C ARG A 75 -7.18 10.62 3.37
N MET A 76 -6.77 9.91 4.41
CA MET A 76 -7.36 8.64 4.80
C MET A 76 -7.86 8.74 6.24
N ARG A 77 -9.11 8.35 6.48
CA ARG A 77 -9.67 8.34 7.83
C ARG A 77 -9.26 7.07 8.56
N GLY A 78 -8.87 7.23 9.81
CA GLY A 78 -8.59 6.13 10.71
C GLY A 78 -8.97 6.43 12.15
N VAL A 79 -8.82 5.41 13.01
CA VAL A 79 -9.03 5.52 14.46
C VAL A 79 -7.72 5.25 15.19
N VAL A 80 -7.25 6.19 15.99
CA VAL A 80 -5.99 6.03 16.74
C VAL A 80 -6.16 4.96 17.82
N VAL A 81 -5.37 3.90 17.76
CA VAL A 81 -5.39 2.81 18.74
C VAL A 81 -4.24 2.91 19.75
N LEU A 82 -3.10 3.46 19.35
CA LEU A 82 -1.95 3.69 20.23
C LEU A 82 -1.20 4.96 19.82
N ARG A 83 -0.87 5.77 20.82
CA ARG A 83 -0.11 7.02 20.68
C ARG A 83 1.16 6.97 21.51
N GLU A 84 2.30 7.10 20.85
CA GLU A 84 3.63 7.03 21.47
C GLU A 84 4.43 8.31 21.19
N PRO A 85 4.44 9.28 22.13
CA PRO A 85 5.26 10.49 21.98
C PRO A 85 6.74 10.17 22.21
N LEU A 86 7.58 10.44 21.21
CA LEU A 86 9.03 10.21 21.25
C LEU A 86 9.84 11.52 21.37
N GLY A 87 9.17 12.62 21.67
CA GLY A 87 9.77 13.95 21.87
C GLY A 87 9.75 14.81 20.61
N SER A 88 10.40 14.37 19.53
CA SER A 88 10.40 15.09 18.24
C SER A 88 9.22 14.73 17.34
N GLU A 89 8.49 13.67 17.67
CA GLU A 89 7.38 13.13 16.90
C GLU A 89 6.46 12.29 17.79
N ILE A 90 5.33 11.89 17.23
CA ILE A 90 4.40 10.94 17.80
C ILE A 90 4.29 9.77 16.83
N VAL A 91 4.63 8.57 17.28
CA VAL A 91 4.28 7.34 16.55
C VAL A 91 2.82 7.04 16.87
N ALA A 92 1.97 7.12 15.85
CA ALA A 92 0.53 6.88 15.96
C ALA A 92 0.20 5.58 15.23
N HIS A 93 -0.26 4.58 15.98
CA HIS A 93 -0.91 3.43 15.40
C HIS A 93 -2.39 3.76 15.24
N PHE A 94 -2.92 3.58 14.05
CA PHE A 94 -4.32 3.84 13.76
C PHE A 94 -4.88 2.74 12.85
N THR A 95 -6.15 2.43 13.01
CA THR A 95 -6.84 1.49 12.13
C THR A 95 -7.46 2.21 10.95
N VAL A 96 -7.41 1.59 9.78
CA VAL A 96 -8.09 2.05 8.57
C VAL A 96 -9.02 0.96 8.07
N ALA A 97 -10.17 1.36 7.52
CA ALA A 97 -11.18 0.44 7.01
C ALA A 97 -10.79 -0.17 5.65
N ALA A 98 -9.65 -0.86 5.57
CA ALA A 98 -9.22 -1.62 4.40
C ALA A 98 -8.64 -2.99 4.74
N PRO A 99 -8.70 -3.96 3.79
CA PRO A 99 -8.15 -5.29 4.00
C PRO A 99 -6.62 -5.28 4.09
N PRO A 100 -6.02 -6.15 4.94
CA PRO A 100 -4.57 -6.28 5.01
C PRO A 100 -4.03 -6.90 3.72
N ALA A 101 -2.79 -6.54 3.37
CA ALA A 101 -2.10 -7.14 2.23
C ALA A 101 -1.70 -8.60 2.54
N LEU A 102 -2.47 -9.56 2.03
CA LEU A 102 -2.21 -10.99 2.21
C LEU A 102 -1.46 -11.60 1.02
N THR A 103 -0.18 -11.22 0.87
CA THR A 103 0.72 -11.76 -0.16
C THR A 103 1.09 -13.22 0.13
N GLU A 104 1.63 -13.93 -0.88
CA GLU A 104 2.10 -15.30 -0.66
C GLU A 104 3.24 -15.37 0.36
N ASP A 105 4.18 -14.41 0.33
CA ASP A 105 5.26 -14.32 1.32
C ASP A 105 4.74 -14.20 2.77
N VAL A 106 3.70 -13.39 2.99
CA VAL A 106 3.05 -13.25 4.31
C VAL A 106 2.39 -14.56 4.72
N ARG A 107 1.76 -15.27 3.78
CA ARG A 107 1.15 -16.58 4.03
C ARG A 107 2.21 -17.64 4.34
N GLU A 108 3.33 -17.63 3.64
CA GLU A 108 4.46 -18.55 3.87
C GLU A 108 5.07 -18.33 5.25
N LEU A 109 5.37 -17.07 5.62
CA LEU A 109 5.86 -16.73 6.96
C LEU A 109 4.89 -17.17 8.05
N ALA A 110 3.59 -16.98 7.85
CA ALA A 110 2.57 -17.42 8.81
C ALA A 110 2.51 -18.95 8.95
N ARG A 111 2.74 -19.71 7.87
CA ARG A 111 2.87 -21.18 7.94
C ARG A 111 4.09 -21.57 8.78
N ASP A 112 5.23 -20.92 8.56
CA ASP A 112 6.48 -21.22 9.27
C ASP A 112 6.39 -20.99 10.79
N VAL A 113 5.63 -19.97 11.22
CA VAL A 113 5.42 -19.68 12.66
C VAL A 113 4.15 -20.34 13.24
N GLY A 114 3.46 -21.18 12.48
CA GLY A 114 2.24 -21.88 12.92
C GLY A 114 1.02 -20.97 13.11
N GLN A 115 0.99 -19.81 12.47
CA GLN A 115 -0.12 -18.85 12.47
C GLN A 115 -1.01 -18.91 11.21
N GLU A 116 -0.92 -19.98 10.42
CA GLU A 116 -1.71 -20.16 9.20
C GLU A 116 -3.23 -20.01 9.42
N SER A 117 -3.72 -20.48 10.57
CA SER A 117 -5.15 -20.42 10.92
C SER A 117 -5.62 -18.98 11.19
N ALA A 118 -4.75 -18.12 11.75
CA ALA A 118 -5.06 -16.71 11.99
C ALA A 118 -5.11 -15.92 10.67
N VAL A 119 -4.20 -16.20 9.74
CA VAL A 119 -4.21 -15.60 8.41
C VAL A 119 -5.41 -16.10 7.58
N GLN A 120 -5.77 -17.38 7.67
CA GLN A 120 -6.97 -17.91 7.04
C GLN A 120 -8.25 -17.33 7.65
N ALA A 121 -8.32 -17.16 8.97
CA ALA A 121 -9.44 -16.48 9.63
C ALA A 121 -9.55 -15.02 9.16
N ALA A 122 -8.46 -14.25 9.15
CA ALA A 122 -8.46 -12.88 8.65
C ALA A 122 -8.92 -12.78 7.17
N ALA A 123 -8.50 -13.73 6.34
CA ALA A 123 -8.91 -13.83 4.94
C ALA A 123 -10.38 -14.24 4.76
N ALA A 124 -10.88 -15.15 5.61
CA ALA A 124 -12.23 -15.71 5.53
C ALA A 124 -13.28 -14.81 6.21
N GLU A 125 -12.91 -14.10 7.28
CA GLU A 125 -13.75 -13.13 7.97
C GLU A 125 -13.86 -11.82 7.22
N GLY A 126 -13.06 -11.62 6.15
CA GLY A 126 -13.02 -10.37 5.41
C GLY A 126 -12.68 -9.23 6.35
N SER A 127 -11.60 -9.38 7.12
CA SER A 127 -11.11 -8.30 7.99
C SER A 127 -10.90 -7.07 7.14
N ASN A 128 -11.84 -6.13 7.22
CA ASN A 128 -11.83 -4.87 6.48
C ASN A 128 -11.12 -3.79 7.27
N GLU A 129 -10.29 -4.16 8.25
CA GLU A 129 -9.56 -3.22 9.07
C GLU A 129 -8.09 -3.62 9.13
N THR A 130 -7.21 -2.64 8.94
CA THR A 130 -5.75 -2.78 8.98
C THR A 130 -5.18 -1.74 9.93
N VAL A 131 -4.26 -2.16 10.80
CA VAL A 131 -3.48 -1.21 11.62
C VAL A 131 -2.32 -0.68 10.76
N MET A 132 -2.20 0.63 10.72
CA MET A 132 -1.09 1.37 10.10
C MET A 132 -0.37 2.21 11.14
N ILE A 133 0.86 2.61 10.83
CA ILE A 133 1.73 3.40 11.69
C ILE A 133 2.07 4.70 10.98
N GLY A 134 1.66 5.83 11.54
CA GLY A 134 2.07 7.17 11.10
C GLY A 134 3.09 7.79 12.05
N ARG A 135 3.96 8.64 11.51
CA ARG A 135 4.87 9.48 12.29
C ARG A 135 4.38 10.91 12.25
N PHE A 136 3.56 11.26 13.23
CA PHE A 136 2.95 12.57 13.30
C PHE A 136 3.88 13.60 13.95
N GLY A 137 3.76 14.85 13.51
CA GLY A 137 4.47 15.97 14.09
C GLY A 137 4.18 16.10 15.60
N PRO A 138 5.14 16.62 16.39
CA PRO A 138 5.03 16.65 17.86
C PRO A 138 3.93 17.59 18.37
N ARG A 139 3.38 18.41 17.47
CA ARG A 139 2.25 19.32 17.73
C ARG A 139 0.89 18.66 17.54
N SER A 140 0.83 17.44 17.02
CA SER A 140 -0.43 16.70 16.84
C SER A 140 -1.11 16.49 18.20
N ARG A 141 -2.43 16.67 18.21
CA ARG A 141 -3.26 16.63 19.42
C ARG A 141 -4.08 15.36 19.55
N VAL A 142 -3.93 14.43 18.62
CA VAL A 142 -4.64 13.14 18.62
C VAL A 142 -4.39 12.36 19.90
N LYS A 143 -5.37 11.55 20.28
CA LYS A 143 -5.38 10.64 21.43
C LYS A 143 -5.92 9.28 21.02
N ASN A 144 -5.68 8.26 21.85
CA ASN A 144 -6.29 6.95 21.64
C ASN A 144 -7.82 7.08 21.62
N GLY A 145 -8.45 6.47 20.62
CA GLY A 145 -9.88 6.52 20.34
C GLY A 145 -10.32 7.68 19.45
N ASP A 146 -9.44 8.65 19.14
CA ASP A 146 -9.79 9.74 18.24
C ASP A 146 -9.91 9.21 16.80
N VAL A 147 -10.93 9.72 16.09
CA VAL A 147 -10.97 9.65 14.63
C VAL A 147 -10.02 10.72 14.08
N VAL A 148 -9.13 10.32 13.18
CA VAL A 148 -8.12 11.18 12.57
C VAL A 148 -8.21 11.09 11.06
N ASP A 149 -8.09 12.23 10.37
CA ASP A 149 -7.79 12.25 8.95
C ASP A 149 -6.27 12.30 8.80
N VAL A 150 -5.70 11.31 8.13
CA VAL A 150 -4.25 11.15 7.93
C VAL A 150 -3.90 11.64 6.53
N ALA A 151 -3.05 12.66 6.45
CA ALA A 151 -2.49 13.14 5.20
C ALA A 151 -1.50 12.11 4.64
N VAL A 152 -1.65 11.77 3.36
CA VAL A 152 -0.82 10.79 2.66
C VAL A 152 0.05 11.50 1.63
N GLU A 153 1.37 11.32 1.71
CA GLU A 153 2.27 11.81 0.66
C GLU A 153 2.21 10.89 -0.57
N MET A 154 1.32 11.22 -1.52
CA MET A 154 0.99 10.36 -2.68
C MET A 154 2.21 9.99 -3.55
N GLY A 155 3.18 10.89 -3.69
CA GLY A 155 4.43 10.64 -4.42
C GLY A 155 5.27 9.52 -3.81
N SER A 156 5.17 9.33 -2.49
CA SER A 156 5.96 8.37 -1.71
C SER A 156 5.30 6.99 -1.55
N LEU A 157 4.13 6.79 -2.16
CA LEU A 157 3.48 5.46 -2.20
C LEU A 157 4.28 4.47 -3.04
N HIS A 158 4.33 3.21 -2.61
CA HIS A 158 4.88 2.10 -3.37
C HIS A 158 3.76 1.16 -3.78
N PHE A 159 3.88 0.55 -4.95
CA PHE A 159 2.84 -0.32 -5.49
C PHE A 159 3.46 -1.67 -5.85
N PHE A 160 2.78 -2.74 -5.49
CA PHE A 160 3.23 -4.11 -5.76
C PHE A 160 2.06 -4.93 -6.30
N ASP A 161 2.35 -5.84 -7.21
CA ASP A 161 1.38 -6.81 -7.70
C ASP A 161 1.03 -7.79 -6.56
N LEU A 162 -0.28 -7.97 -6.31
CA LEU A 162 -0.76 -8.74 -5.15
C LEU A 162 -0.39 -10.22 -5.22
N GLU A 163 -0.33 -10.79 -6.43
CA GLU A 163 -0.07 -12.21 -6.64
C GLU A 163 1.43 -12.52 -6.54
N THR A 164 2.26 -11.67 -7.13
CA THR A 164 3.70 -11.93 -7.27
C THR A 164 4.57 -11.21 -6.24
N GLY A 165 4.03 -10.20 -5.54
CA GLY A 165 4.80 -9.32 -4.65
C GLY A 165 5.79 -8.40 -5.37
N LEU A 166 5.83 -8.42 -6.71
CA LEU A 166 6.77 -7.61 -7.49
C LEU A 166 6.31 -6.15 -7.54
N GLY A 167 7.27 -5.23 -7.42
CA GLY A 167 6.99 -3.81 -7.52
C GLY A 167 6.50 -3.40 -8.92
N ILE A 168 5.42 -2.62 -8.95
CA ILE A 168 4.82 -2.07 -10.16
C ILE A 168 5.58 -0.79 -10.52
N TYR A 169 6.80 -0.96 -11.02
CA TYR A 169 7.65 0.10 -11.53
C TYR A 169 7.70 0.06 -13.06
N SER A 170 7.94 1.19 -13.71
CA SER A 170 8.14 1.22 -15.16
C SER A 170 9.31 0.30 -15.56
N GLY A 171 9.07 -0.67 -16.44
CA GLY A 171 10.12 -1.32 -17.21
C GLY A 171 10.70 -2.64 -16.69
N GLN A 172 9.89 -3.55 -16.15
CA GLN A 172 10.25 -4.97 -16.27
C GLN A 172 9.65 -5.55 -17.55
N THR A 173 10.38 -5.33 -18.64
CA THR A 173 10.29 -6.15 -19.85
C THR A 173 10.41 -7.60 -19.42
N LYS A 174 9.39 -8.41 -19.74
CA LYS A 174 9.51 -9.87 -19.80
C LYS A 174 10.87 -10.23 -20.40
N LEU A 175 11.75 -10.83 -19.62
CA LEU A 175 12.80 -11.65 -20.20
C LEU A 175 12.13 -12.95 -20.65
N ASP A 176 11.40 -12.86 -21.76
CA ASP A 176 11.02 -14.01 -22.56
C ASP A 176 12.33 -14.61 -23.08
N THR A 177 12.89 -15.58 -22.36
CA THR A 177 13.85 -16.51 -22.98
C THR A 177 13.04 -17.48 -23.83
N GLN A 178 12.53 -16.97 -24.96
CA GLN A 178 12.44 -17.76 -26.18
C GLN A 178 13.86 -18.02 -26.65
N SER A 179 14.49 -19.10 -26.18
CA SER A 179 15.51 -19.79 -26.97
C SER A 179 14.81 -20.86 -27.79
N ASN A 180 14.21 -20.36 -28.87
CA ASN A 180 14.11 -20.92 -30.22
C ASN A 180 14.30 -22.45 -30.39
N ASN A 181 13.22 -23.11 -30.83
CA ASN A 181 13.28 -24.39 -31.54
C ASN A 181 13.55 -24.16 -33.04
N GLY A 182 14.42 -25.00 -33.64
CA GLY A 182 14.56 -25.21 -35.09
C GLY A 182 15.55 -24.26 -35.79
N GLU A 183 16.36 -24.64 -36.77
CA GLU A 183 16.50 -25.80 -37.65
C GLU A 183 17.98 -25.83 -38.11
N GLY A 184 18.55 -27.00 -38.42
CA GLY A 184 18.81 -27.29 -39.83
C GLY A 184 19.84 -28.40 -40.02
N ALA A 185 19.48 -29.35 -40.87
CA ALA A 185 20.22 -30.55 -41.23
C ALA A 185 21.41 -30.29 -42.18
N GLN A 186 22.22 -31.36 -42.32
CA GLN A 186 23.09 -31.73 -43.46
C GLN A 186 24.57 -31.32 -43.39
N GLY A 187 25.42 -32.34 -43.56
CA GLY A 187 26.87 -32.26 -43.75
C GLY A 187 27.59 -33.51 -43.27
#